data_AF-A0A954RFH8-F1
#
_entry.id   AF-A0A954RFH8-F1
#
_cell.length_a   1.000
_cell.length_b   1.000
_cell.length_c   1.000
_cell.angle_alpha   90.00
_cell.angle_beta   90.00
_cell.angle_gamma   90.00
#
_symmetry.space_group_name_H-M   'P 1'
#
loop_
_entity.id
_entity.type
_entity.pdbx_description
1 polymer ?
#
loop_
_entity_poly.entity_id
_entity_poly.type
_entity_poly.pdbx_seq_one_letter_code
_entity_poly.pdbx_strand_id
1 'polypeptide(L)'
;MIVAELAANEGQKDQAVRASWGCLEYVPIVISPPLDFVGDISVAGSPPEWRFPNTTEAELAGFFHEAGLTNAEKDTLLRAVRHDSEATGLRLLPEPDVVRSLSSTARAHIYHRLGCSPLNPVHNNAFRFTGTTLEQWFDDADVATKTIELVAPYVYRNGSMLFFADWDLVFPEVTDTG
;
A
#
# COMPACT_ATOMS: atom_id res chain seq x y z
N MET A 1 21.06 25.27 -15.71
CA MET A 1 20.27 24.22 -16.39
C MET A 1 21.20 23.11 -16.80
N ILE A 2 21.43 22.14 -15.90
CA ILE A 2 21.65 20.72 -16.22
C ILE A 2 21.03 20.00 -15.01
N VAL A 3 19.86 19.40 -15.22
CA VAL A 3 19.22 18.50 -14.27
C VAL A 3 19.74 17.12 -14.65
N ALA A 4 20.52 16.48 -13.77
CA ALA A 4 20.95 15.11 -13.97
C ALA A 4 20.00 14.19 -13.19
N GLU A 5 19.32 13.39 -13.97
CA GLU A 5 18.29 12.41 -13.68
C GLU A 5 18.87 11.25 -12.84
N LEU A 6 18.31 11.03 -11.64
CA LEU A 6 18.64 9.89 -10.78
C LEU A 6 17.85 8.67 -11.26
N ALA A 7 18.40 7.97 -12.25
CA ALA A 7 18.01 6.61 -12.55
C ALA A 7 18.58 5.68 -11.45
N ALA A 8 17.69 5.05 -10.69
CA ALA A 8 18.03 3.92 -9.84
C ALA A 8 18.49 2.76 -10.73
N ASN A 9 19.77 2.41 -10.64
CA ASN A 9 20.34 1.26 -11.33
C ASN A 9 20.83 0.28 -10.26
N GLU A 10 20.02 -0.73 -9.96
CA GLU A 10 20.47 -1.93 -9.24
C GLU A 10 21.56 -2.59 -10.09
N GLY A 11 22.81 -2.56 -9.62
CA GLY A 11 23.90 -3.31 -10.26
C GLY A 11 25.28 -2.67 -10.33
N GLN A 12 25.53 -1.48 -9.76
CA GLN A 12 26.89 -0.92 -9.72
C GLN A 12 27.55 -1.15 -8.35
N LYS A 13 28.24 -2.30 -8.25
CA LYS A 13 29.10 -2.69 -7.13
C LYS A 13 30.20 -1.66 -6.83
N ASP A 14 30.45 -1.45 -5.54
CA ASP A 14 31.75 -1.14 -4.91
C ASP A 14 32.69 -0.20 -5.68
N GLN A 15 32.26 1.05 -5.92
CA GLN A 15 33.21 2.06 -6.36
C GLN A 15 33.30 3.19 -5.35
N ALA A 16 34.26 3.02 -4.45
CA ALA A 16 34.81 4.09 -3.64
C ALA A 16 35.04 5.34 -4.50
N VAL A 17 34.28 6.41 -4.24
CA VAL A 17 34.53 7.70 -4.87
C VAL A 17 35.77 8.29 -4.21
N ARG A 18 36.92 8.17 -4.89
CA ARG A 18 38.16 8.85 -4.48
C ARG A 18 38.04 10.34 -4.80
N ALA A 19 37.68 11.13 -3.80
CA ALA A 19 37.77 12.58 -3.87
C ALA A 19 39.07 13.07 -3.19
N SER A 20 39.39 14.36 -3.32
CA SER A 20 40.51 15.00 -2.63
C SER A 20 40.45 14.90 -1.09
N TRP A 21 39.33 14.44 -0.54
CA TRP A 21 39.07 14.20 0.88
C TRP A 21 39.23 12.74 1.33
N GLY A 22 39.63 11.83 0.44
CA GLY A 22 39.85 10.41 0.76
C GLY A 22 38.87 9.44 0.08
N CYS A 23 38.73 8.26 0.67
CA CYS A 23 37.94 7.14 0.17
C CYS A 23 36.62 7.04 0.96
N LEU A 24 35.48 7.18 0.30
CA LEU A 24 34.17 6.97 0.92
C LEU A 24 33.75 5.51 0.76
N GLU A 25 33.53 4.83 1.87
CA GLU A 25 32.92 3.50 1.94
C GLU A 25 31.54 3.62 2.59
N TYR A 26 30.56 2.88 2.08
CA TYR A 26 29.21 2.83 2.62
C TYR A 26 28.87 1.40 3.01
N VAL A 27 28.32 1.23 4.21
CA VAL A 27 27.77 -0.04 4.69
C VAL A 27 26.32 0.21 5.11
N PRO A 28 25.34 -0.45 4.48
CA PRO A 28 23.95 -0.34 4.92
C PRO A 28 23.80 -1.02 6.29
N ILE A 29 23.13 -0.35 7.22
CA ILE A 29 22.70 -0.92 8.49
C ILE A 29 21.18 -0.82 8.59
N VAL A 30 20.53 -1.92 8.96
CA VAL A 30 19.09 -1.94 9.23
C VAL A 30 18.88 -1.58 10.69
N ILE A 31 18.12 -0.51 10.95
CA ILE A 31 17.73 -0.10 12.29
C ILE A 31 16.28 -0.52 12.50
N SER A 32 16.06 -1.55 13.33
CA SER A 32 14.73 -2.01 13.72
C SER A 32 14.44 -1.54 15.16
N PRO A 33 13.21 -1.07 15.47
CA PRO A 33 12.83 -0.80 16.84
C PRO A 33 12.92 -2.09 17.67
N PRO A 34 13.36 -2.04 18.94
CA PRO A 34 13.28 -3.20 19.82
C PRO A 34 11.82 -3.64 19.94
N LEU A 35 11.57 -4.95 19.99
CA LEU A 35 10.21 -5.51 19.99
C LEU A 35 9.32 -4.90 21.08
N ASP A 36 9.90 -4.61 22.25
CA ASP A 36 9.21 -4.01 23.41
C ASP A 36 8.62 -2.61 23.13
N PHE A 37 9.06 -1.94 22.06
CA PHE A 37 8.53 -0.65 21.62
C PHE A 37 7.45 -0.77 20.54
N VAL A 38 7.24 -1.97 20.00
CA VAL A 38 6.13 -2.26 19.09
C VAL A 38 4.91 -2.53 19.95
N GLY A 39 4.01 -1.54 20.07
CA GLY A 39 2.74 -1.75 20.77
C GLY A 39 1.93 -2.87 20.12
N ASP A 40 1.02 -3.48 20.89
CA ASP A 40 0.06 -4.45 20.34
C ASP A 40 -0.63 -3.82 19.13
N ILE A 41 -0.37 -4.40 17.95
CA ILE A 41 -1.13 -4.05 16.75
C ILE A 41 -2.55 -4.52 17.06
N SER A 42 -3.42 -3.59 17.44
CA SER A 42 -4.81 -3.89 17.70
C SER A 42 -5.44 -4.43 16.41
N VAL A 43 -5.52 -5.76 16.31
CA VAL A 43 -6.16 -6.49 15.21
C VAL A 43 -7.68 -6.24 15.18
N ALA A 44 -8.22 -5.50 16.16
CA ALA A 44 -9.61 -5.04 16.16
C ALA A 44 -9.78 -3.85 15.19
N GLY A 45 -9.38 -4.02 13.93
CA GLY A 45 -9.67 -3.09 12.85
C GLY A 45 -11.15 -3.19 12.49
N SER A 46 -11.89 -2.09 12.60
CA SER A 46 -13.16 -2.00 11.88
C SER A 46 -12.90 -2.26 10.39
N PRO A 47 -13.82 -2.93 9.67
CA PRO A 47 -13.65 -3.21 8.26
C PRO A 47 -13.33 -1.92 7.49
N PRO A 48 -12.59 -1.99 6.37
CA PRO A 48 -11.90 -0.86 5.80
C PRO A 48 -12.91 0.17 5.27
N GLU A 49 -13.28 1.15 6.09
CA GLU A 49 -14.17 2.23 5.66
C GLU A 49 -13.41 3.15 4.72
N TRP A 50 -13.90 3.28 3.49
CA TRP A 50 -13.35 4.21 2.50
C TRP A 50 -14.14 5.50 2.53
N ARG A 51 -13.47 6.59 2.91
CA ARG A 51 -14.04 7.95 2.93
C ARG A 51 -13.50 8.78 1.77
N PHE A 52 -14.43 9.35 1.00
CA PHE A 52 -14.18 10.25 -0.11
C PHE A 52 -14.74 11.64 0.23
N PRO A 53 -13.97 12.49 0.95
CA PRO A 53 -14.42 13.83 1.30
C PRO A 53 -14.64 14.69 0.05
N ASN A 54 -15.60 15.61 0.14
CA ASN A 54 -15.96 16.58 -0.89
C ASN A 54 -16.19 15.97 -2.28
N THR A 55 -16.67 14.72 -2.33
CA THR A 55 -16.88 13.97 -3.58
C THR A 55 -18.37 13.68 -3.75
N THR A 56 -18.88 13.83 -4.97
CA THR A 56 -20.24 13.43 -5.35
C THR A 56 -20.28 12.00 -5.91
N GLU A 57 -21.45 11.38 -5.95
CA GLU A 57 -21.59 10.01 -6.48
C GLU A 57 -21.19 9.91 -7.97
N ALA A 58 -21.48 10.94 -8.76
CA ALA A 58 -21.11 10.99 -10.17
C ALA A 58 -19.58 11.07 -10.36
N GLU A 59 -18.89 11.89 -9.56
CA GLU A 59 -17.43 11.98 -9.57
C GLU A 59 -16.78 10.67 -9.09
N LEU A 60 -17.37 10.02 -8.07
CA LEU A 60 -16.88 8.74 -7.59
C LEU A 60 -17.06 7.63 -8.64
N ALA A 61 -18.21 7.60 -9.32
CA ALA A 61 -18.48 6.64 -10.40
C ALA A 61 -17.57 6.84 -11.61
N GLY A 62 -17.27 8.10 -11.97
CA GLY A 62 -16.30 8.44 -13.01
C GLY A 62 -14.89 8.00 -12.61
N PHE A 63 -14.49 8.27 -11.37
CA PHE A 63 -13.21 7.84 -10.83
C PHE A 63 -13.03 6.32 -10.82
N PHE A 64 -14.04 5.54 -10.41
CA PHE A 64 -13.97 4.08 -10.45
C PHE A 64 -13.82 3.53 -11.86
N HIS A 65 -14.46 4.18 -12.84
CA HIS A 65 -14.25 3.84 -14.25
C HIS A 65 -12.81 4.14 -14.69
N GLU A 66 -12.26 5.32 -14.35
CA GLU A 66 -10.88 5.70 -14.67
C GLU A 66 -9.84 4.82 -13.98
N ALA A 67 -10.13 4.33 -12.77
CA ALA A 67 -9.30 3.36 -12.05
C ALA A 67 -9.32 1.96 -12.71
N GLY A 68 -10.18 1.73 -13.71
CA GLY A 68 -10.22 0.48 -14.46
C GLY A 68 -10.95 -0.65 -13.74
N LEU A 69 -11.92 -0.32 -12.88
CA LEU A 69 -12.78 -1.33 -12.26
C LEU A 69 -13.66 -2.00 -13.31
N THR A 70 -13.92 -3.29 -13.12
CA THR A 70 -14.95 -3.97 -13.89
C THR A 70 -16.33 -3.41 -13.54
N ASN A 71 -17.30 -3.58 -14.44
CA ASN A 71 -18.67 -3.14 -14.17
C ASN A 71 -19.24 -3.79 -12.89
N ALA A 72 -18.93 -5.07 -12.64
CA ALA A 72 -19.41 -5.80 -11.46
C ALA A 72 -18.82 -5.24 -10.15
N GLU A 73 -17.53 -4.92 -10.12
CA GLU A 73 -16.88 -4.30 -8.95
C GLU A 73 -17.44 -2.90 -8.71
N LYS A 74 -17.54 -2.09 -9.76
CA LYS A 74 -18.09 -0.73 -9.70
C LYS A 74 -19.52 -0.74 -9.18
N ASP A 75 -20.38 -1.60 -9.71
CA ASP A 75 -21.79 -1.69 -9.30
C ASP A 75 -21.92 -2.14 -7.84
N THR A 76 -21.02 -3.02 -7.38
CA THR A 76 -21.01 -3.44 -5.98
C THR A 76 -20.56 -2.32 -5.05
N LEU A 77 -19.48 -1.62 -5.38
CA LEU A 77 -18.99 -0.49 -4.59
C LEU A 77 -19.99 0.68 -4.55
N LEU A 78 -20.57 1.05 -5.70
CA LEU A 78 -21.53 2.15 -5.76
C LEU A 78 -22.82 1.85 -4.98
N ARG A 79 -23.27 0.59 -4.93
CA ARG A 79 -24.40 0.19 -4.07
C ARG A 79 -24.09 0.31 -2.57
N ALA A 80 -22.81 0.21 -2.20
CA ALA A 80 -22.36 0.37 -0.81
C ALA A 80 -22.15 1.84 -0.39
N VAL A 81 -22.17 2.79 -1.33
CA VAL A 81 -21.96 4.22 -1.06
C VAL A 81 -23.08 4.78 -0.18
N ARG A 82 -22.69 5.55 0.83
CA ARG A 82 -23.56 6.33 1.70
C ARG A 82 -22.99 7.73 1.83
N HIS A 83 -23.86 8.70 2.11
CA HIS A 83 -23.40 10.01 2.54
C HIS A 83 -22.67 9.91 3.87
N ASP A 84 -21.54 10.61 3.97
CA ASP A 84 -20.82 10.78 5.23
C ASP A 84 -21.36 12.04 5.92
N SER A 85 -22.03 11.85 7.05
CA SER A 85 -22.61 12.93 7.85
C SER A 85 -21.56 13.68 8.67
N GLU A 86 -20.38 13.09 8.89
CA GLU A 86 -19.30 13.64 9.70
C GLU A 86 -18.29 14.40 8.85
N ALA A 87 -17.99 13.88 7.67
CA ALA A 87 -17.11 14.51 6.69
C ALA A 87 -17.90 14.73 5.41
N THR A 88 -18.30 15.96 5.12
CA THR A 88 -19.01 16.36 3.89
C THR A 88 -18.48 15.59 2.67
N GLY A 89 -19.24 14.62 2.16
CA GLY A 89 -18.77 13.69 1.13
C GLY A 89 -19.46 12.32 1.17
N LEU A 90 -18.71 11.29 0.78
CA LEU A 90 -19.19 9.91 0.69
C LEU A 90 -18.33 8.97 1.52
N ARG A 91 -18.96 7.92 2.03
CA ARG A 91 -18.29 6.78 2.64
C ARG A 91 -18.86 5.48 2.10
N LEU A 92 -18.04 4.44 2.07
CA LEU A 92 -18.51 3.09 1.74
C LEU A 92 -17.67 2.05 2.48
N LEU A 93 -18.29 0.89 2.69
CA LEU A 93 -17.64 -0.28 3.26
C LEU A 93 -17.56 -1.34 2.15
N PRO A 94 -16.39 -1.56 1.53
CA PRO A 94 -16.25 -2.52 0.46
C PRO A 94 -16.32 -3.94 1.02
N GLU A 95 -16.91 -4.86 0.26
CA GLU A 95 -16.88 -6.28 0.62
C GLU A 95 -15.46 -6.83 0.45
N PRO A 96 -14.95 -7.68 1.36
CA PRO A 96 -13.59 -8.22 1.29
C PRO A 96 -13.25 -8.87 -0.05
N ASP A 97 -14.20 -9.59 -0.64
CA ASP A 97 -14.02 -10.26 -1.93
C ASP A 97 -13.81 -9.26 -3.07
N VAL A 98 -14.51 -8.11 -3.04
CA VAL A 98 -14.31 -7.03 -4.02
C VAL A 98 -12.96 -6.38 -3.82
N VAL A 99 -12.54 -6.16 -2.57
CA VAL A 99 -11.20 -5.63 -2.29
C VAL A 99 -10.14 -6.59 -2.81
N ARG A 100 -10.27 -7.90 -2.56
CA ARG A 100 -9.35 -8.94 -3.05
C ARG A 100 -9.33 -9.05 -4.58
N SER A 101 -10.45 -8.81 -5.26
CA SER A 101 -10.53 -8.94 -6.72
C SER A 101 -9.91 -7.77 -7.49
N LEU A 102 -9.71 -6.60 -6.85
CA LEU A 102 -9.15 -5.44 -7.54
C LEU A 102 -7.80 -5.77 -8.18
N SER A 103 -7.65 -5.36 -9.44
CA SER A 103 -6.34 -5.39 -10.09
C SER A 103 -5.34 -4.51 -9.35
N SER A 104 -4.04 -4.83 -9.45
CA SER A 104 -2.99 -3.98 -8.86
C SER A 104 -3.07 -2.52 -9.32
N THR A 105 -3.48 -2.26 -10.57
CA THR A 105 -3.61 -0.90 -11.11
C THR A 105 -4.81 -0.17 -10.49
N ALA A 106 -5.96 -0.82 -10.43
CA ALA A 106 -7.17 -0.27 -9.80
C ALA A 106 -6.94 0.04 -8.32
N ARG A 107 -6.31 -0.90 -7.60
CA ARG A 107 -5.92 -0.72 -6.21
C ARG A 107 -5.01 0.49 -6.04
N ALA A 108 -3.96 0.61 -6.86
CA ALA A 108 -3.05 1.75 -6.80
C ALA A 108 -3.77 3.09 -6.98
N HIS A 109 -4.67 3.19 -7.96
CA HIS A 109 -5.43 4.41 -8.21
C HIS A 109 -6.37 4.76 -7.05
N ILE A 110 -7.17 3.79 -6.58
CA ILE A 110 -8.09 3.98 -5.46
C ILE A 110 -7.33 4.37 -4.20
N TYR A 111 -6.27 3.63 -3.87
CA TYR A 111 -5.59 3.75 -2.59
C TYR A 111 -4.73 4.99 -2.54
N HIS A 112 -4.20 5.44 -3.69
CA HIS A 112 -3.59 6.76 -3.79
C HIS A 112 -4.58 7.87 -3.42
N ARG A 113 -5.80 7.84 -3.99
CA ARG A 113 -6.84 8.83 -3.66
C ARG A 113 -7.26 8.76 -2.19
N LEU A 114 -7.44 7.56 -1.64
CA LEU A 114 -7.78 7.38 -0.22
C LEU A 114 -6.66 7.91 0.68
N GLY A 115 -5.40 7.62 0.36
CA GLY A 115 -4.22 8.03 1.11
C GLY A 115 -3.96 9.54 1.12
N CYS A 116 -4.57 10.31 0.21
CA CYS A 116 -4.52 11.78 0.24
C CYS A 116 -5.35 12.41 1.38
N SER A 117 -6.17 11.62 2.09
CA SER A 117 -7.01 12.10 3.20
C SER A 117 -6.62 11.44 4.53
N PRO A 118 -6.49 12.20 5.64
CA PRO A 118 -6.26 11.62 6.96
C PRO A 118 -7.47 10.82 7.47
N LEU A 119 -8.63 10.94 6.83
CA LEU A 119 -9.83 10.14 7.14
C LEU A 119 -9.69 8.66 6.77
N ASN A 120 -8.66 8.29 6.02
CA ASN A 120 -8.35 6.91 5.64
C ASN A 120 -6.99 6.48 6.21
N PRO A 121 -6.84 6.33 7.54
CA PRO A 121 -5.54 6.17 8.18
C PRO A 121 -4.74 4.96 7.68
N VAL A 122 -5.43 3.85 7.36
CA VAL A 122 -4.82 2.63 6.82
C VAL A 122 -4.18 2.88 5.44
N HIS A 123 -4.82 3.68 4.60
CA HIS A 123 -4.33 4.01 3.26
C HIS A 123 -3.29 5.14 3.31
N ASN A 124 -3.49 6.14 4.17
CA ASN A 124 -2.56 7.24 4.39
C ASN A 124 -1.21 6.75 4.94
N ASN A 125 -1.25 5.74 5.81
CA ASN A 125 -0.08 5.11 6.43
C ASN A 125 0.18 3.69 5.90
N ALA A 126 -0.16 3.42 4.64
CA ALA A 126 0.13 2.14 4.01
C ALA A 126 1.62 1.77 4.14
N PHE A 127 1.91 0.50 4.40
CA PHE A 127 3.26 -0.03 4.41
C PHE A 127 3.91 0.16 3.05
N ARG A 128 5.19 0.49 3.04
CA ARG A 128 5.95 0.83 1.82
C ARG A 128 7.25 0.07 1.79
N PHE A 129 7.62 -0.39 0.59
CA PHE A 129 8.88 -1.07 0.36
C PHE A 129 9.53 -0.55 -0.92
N THR A 130 10.82 -0.28 -0.83
CA THR A 130 11.60 0.32 -1.92
C THR A 130 12.13 -0.69 -2.93
N GLY A 131 12.00 -2.00 -2.67
CA GLY A 131 12.39 -3.02 -3.62
C GLY A 131 11.41 -3.18 -4.77
N THR A 132 11.78 -4.05 -5.71
CA THR A 132 11.07 -4.21 -6.98
C THR A 132 10.06 -5.35 -6.96
N THR A 133 10.28 -6.40 -6.16
CA THR A 133 9.38 -7.56 -6.08
C THR A 133 8.87 -7.80 -4.66
N LEU A 134 7.79 -8.57 -4.54
CA LEU A 134 7.23 -8.91 -3.24
C LEU A 134 8.14 -9.87 -2.47
N GLU A 135 8.81 -10.78 -3.17
CA GLU A 135 9.75 -11.73 -2.59
C GLU A 135 10.89 -11.00 -1.89
N GLN A 136 11.43 -9.96 -2.52
CA GLN A 136 12.46 -9.09 -1.92
C GLN A 136 12.00 -8.43 -0.61
N TRP A 137 10.69 -8.20 -0.44
CA TRP A 137 10.15 -7.66 0.82
C TRP A 137 10.28 -8.68 1.95
N PHE A 138 10.27 -9.98 1.63
CA PHE A 138 10.31 -11.08 2.61
C PHE A 138 11.65 -11.84 2.67
N ASP A 139 12.67 -11.45 1.91
CA ASP A 139 13.95 -12.20 1.80
C ASP A 139 14.62 -12.53 3.16
N ASP A 140 14.54 -11.60 4.13
CA ASP A 140 15.12 -11.76 5.47
C ASP A 140 14.08 -12.13 6.55
N ALA A 141 12.85 -12.43 6.15
CA ALA A 141 11.74 -12.75 7.03
C ALA A 141 11.45 -14.27 7.02
N ASP A 142 11.28 -14.86 8.19
CA ASP A 142 10.84 -16.26 8.32
C ASP A 142 9.30 -16.35 8.14
N VAL A 143 8.85 -16.12 6.90
CA VAL A 143 7.43 -16.09 6.52
C VAL A 143 7.14 -17.23 5.57
N ALA A 144 6.05 -17.97 5.82
CA ALA A 144 5.70 -19.11 4.97
C ALA A 144 5.27 -18.63 3.58
N THR A 145 5.59 -19.42 2.54
CA THR A 145 5.17 -19.12 1.15
C THR A 145 3.66 -18.89 1.02
N LYS A 146 2.85 -19.64 1.78
CA LYS A 146 1.39 -19.49 1.80
C LYS A 146 0.95 -18.10 2.29
N THR A 147 1.68 -17.50 3.23
CA THR A 147 1.43 -16.13 3.71
C THR A 147 1.80 -15.11 2.64
N ILE A 148 2.89 -15.32 1.91
CA ILE A 148 3.27 -14.46 0.78
C ILE A 148 2.18 -14.52 -0.31
N GLU A 149 1.68 -15.72 -0.64
CA GLU A 149 0.58 -15.90 -1.59
C GLU A 149 -0.72 -15.22 -1.14
N LEU A 150 -1.00 -15.20 0.17
CA LEU A 150 -2.14 -14.50 0.75
C LEU A 150 -2.00 -12.97 0.62
N VAL A 151 -0.80 -12.43 0.82
CA VAL A 151 -0.50 -10.99 0.73
C VAL A 151 -0.48 -10.51 -0.72
N ALA A 152 0.01 -11.32 -1.65
CA ALA A 152 0.31 -10.90 -3.02
C ALA A 152 -0.81 -10.15 -3.76
N PRO A 153 -2.10 -10.54 -3.69
CA PRO A 153 -3.20 -9.83 -4.36
C PRO A 153 -3.47 -8.41 -3.82
N TYR A 154 -3.00 -8.11 -2.61
CA TYR A 154 -3.18 -6.83 -1.95
C TYR A 154 -2.01 -5.86 -2.17
N VAL A 155 -0.91 -6.36 -2.72
CA VAL A 155 0.27 -5.53 -3.00
C VAL A 155 0.06 -4.78 -4.30
N TYR A 156 0.41 -3.49 -4.29
CA TYR A 156 0.30 -2.63 -5.46
C TYR A 156 1.52 -1.71 -5.59
N ARG A 157 1.76 -1.22 -6.81
CA ARG A 157 2.83 -0.26 -7.09
C ARG A 157 2.28 1.15 -7.13
N ASN A 158 2.95 2.08 -6.48
CA ASN A 158 2.73 3.51 -6.64
C ASN A 158 4.09 4.22 -6.78
N GLY A 159 4.34 4.77 -7.97
CA GLY A 159 5.68 5.24 -8.35
C GLY A 159 6.70 4.09 -8.36
N SER A 160 7.85 4.29 -7.71
CA SER A 160 8.93 3.30 -7.63
C SER A 160 8.78 2.29 -6.50
N MET A 161 7.80 2.45 -5.61
CA MET A 161 7.68 1.64 -4.38
C MET A 161 6.51 0.67 -4.47
N LEU A 162 6.63 -0.44 -3.74
CA LEU A 162 5.54 -1.36 -3.44
C LEU A 162 4.82 -0.91 -2.18
N PHE A 163 3.50 -1.11 -2.16
CA PHE A 163 2.62 -0.71 -1.07
C PHE A 163 1.73 -1.86 -0.64
N PHE A 164 1.37 -1.86 0.63
CA PHE A 164 0.42 -2.77 1.25
C PHE A 164 -0.39 -2.03 2.32
N ALA A 165 -1.72 -2.11 2.25
CA ALA A 165 -2.62 -1.39 3.17
C ALA A 165 -3.64 -2.33 3.84
N ASP A 166 -4.05 -3.41 3.17
CA ASP A 166 -5.15 -4.28 3.60
C ASP A 166 -4.73 -5.33 4.66
N TRP A 167 -3.92 -4.93 5.64
CA TRP A 167 -3.45 -5.83 6.68
C TRP A 167 -4.59 -6.40 7.53
N ASP A 168 -5.68 -5.66 7.68
CA ASP A 168 -6.91 -6.06 8.36
C ASP A 168 -7.63 -7.22 7.66
N LEU A 169 -7.52 -7.31 6.32
CA LEU A 169 -8.08 -8.42 5.54
C LEU A 169 -7.16 -9.65 5.51
N VAL A 170 -5.85 -9.42 5.59
CA VAL A 170 -4.85 -10.50 5.51
C VAL A 170 -4.60 -11.16 6.86
N PHE A 171 -4.42 -10.37 7.92
CA PHE A 171 -3.95 -10.84 9.22
C PHE A 171 -4.82 -11.96 9.83
N PRO A 172 -6.16 -11.93 9.74
CA PRO A 172 -7.01 -13.02 10.24
C PRO A 172 -6.79 -14.37 9.53
N GLU A 173 -6.21 -14.38 8.33
CA GLU A 173 -5.96 -15.59 7.53
C GLU A 173 -4.52 -16.11 7.67
N VAL A 174 -3.62 -15.35 8.31
CA VAL A 174 -2.22 -15.76 8.55
C VAL A 174 -2.19 -16.85 9.62
N THR A 175 -1.52 -17.96 9.32
CA THR A 175 -1.38 -19.11 10.24
C THR A 175 0.06 -19.37 10.67
N ASP A 176 0.98 -18.45 10.37
CA ASP A 176 2.40 -18.62 10.68
C ASP A 176 2.58 -18.58 12.20
N THR A 177 3.10 -19.67 12.75
CA THR A 177 3.57 -19.74 14.13
C THR A 177 5.05 -19.35 14.11
N GLY A 178 5.33 -18.07 14.34
CA GLY A 178 6.70 -17.62 14.61
C GLY A 178 7.30 -18.23 15.87
#